data_AF-A0A3D1RDT9-F1
#
_entry.id   AF-A0A3D1RDT9-F1
#
_cell.length_a   1.000
_cell.length_b   1.000
_cell.length_c   1.000
_cell.angle_alpha   90.00
_cell.angle_beta   90.00
_cell.angle_gamma   90.00
#
_symmetry.space_group_name_H-M   'P 1'
#
loop_
_entity.id
_entity.type
_entity.pdbx_description
1 polymer ?
#
loop_
_entity_poly.entity_id
_entity_poly.type
_entity_poly.pdbx_seq_one_letter_code
_entity_poly.pdbx_strand_id
1 'polypeptide(L)' 'MALNAAILGEDLNNRAAQFNDVDIADLNAARAAYWQTIAEGIIEHFKTYGQITVPGLGLVAPSGGGPVTGSSTTGSLQ' A
#
# COMPACT_ATOMS: atom_id res chain seq x y z
N MET A 1 -3.76 11.41 1.68
CA MET A 1 -2.59 11.97 0.96
C MET A 1 -2.26 11.02 -0.18
N ALA A 2 -1.79 11.52 -1.32
CA ALA A 2 -1.36 10.66 -2.42
C ALA A 2 -0.06 9.93 -2.07
N LEU A 3 0.22 8.84 -2.79
CA LEU A 3 1.53 8.18 -2.83
C LEU A 3 2.64 9.24 -2.98
N ASN A 4 3.57 9.29 -2.03
CA ASN A 4 4.63 10.29 -1.97
C ASN A 4 5.97 9.62 -1.69
N ALA A 5 6.89 9.72 -2.65
CA ALA A 5 8.19 9.08 -2.59
C ALA A 5 9.08 9.61 -1.46
N ALA A 6 8.93 10.87 -1.04
CA ALA A 6 9.68 11.42 0.08
C ALA A 6 9.21 10.82 1.41
N ILE A 7 7.89 10.71 1.61
CA ILE A 7 7.31 10.09 2.80
C ILE A 7 7.68 8.59 2.86
N LEU A 8 7.55 7.88 1.74
CA LEU A 8 7.97 6.47 1.67
C LEU A 8 9.48 6.34 1.92
N GLY A 9 10.31 7.19 1.29
CA GLY A 9 11.76 7.15 1.43
C GLY A 9 12.21 7.37 2.87
N GLU A 10 11.60 8.33 3.57
CA GLU A 10 11.88 8.58 4.99
C GLU A 10 11.48 7.39 5.87
N ASP A 11 10.30 6.80 5.67
CA ASP A 11 9.86 5.62 6.42
C ASP A 11 10.78 4.42 6.19
N LEU A 12 11.15 4.13 4.93
CA LEU A 12 12.06 3.05 4.60
C LEU A 12 13.47 3.27 5.18
N ASN A 13 13.95 4.51 5.18
CA ASN A 13 15.23 4.85 5.80
C ASN A 13 15.20 4.60 7.32
N ASN A 14 14.13 5.00 7.99
CA ASN A 14 13.96 4.77 9.42
C ASN A 14 13.87 3.28 9.78
N ARG A 15 13.19 2.49 8.95
CA ARG A 15 13.15 1.02 9.09
C ARG A 15 14.51 0.38 8.85
N ALA A 16 15.20 0.78 7.80
CA ALA A 16 16.54 0.28 7.49
C ALA A 16 17.53 0.57 8.64
N ALA A 17 17.42 1.74 9.26
CA ALA A 17 18.27 2.13 10.39
C ALA A 17 18.16 1.19 11.60
N GLN A 18 17.08 0.42 11.75
CA GLN A 18 16.93 -0.58 12.83
C GLN A 18 17.91 -1.76 12.68
N PHE A 19 18.49 -1.93 11.49
CA PHE A 19 19.47 -2.97 11.19
C PHE A 19 20.91 -2.43 11.19
N ASN A 20 21.11 -1.16 11.57
CA ASN A 20 22.45 -0.61 11.73
C ASN A 20 23.01 -1.00 13.09
N ASP A 21 24.32 -1.24 13.14
CA ASP A 21 25.08 -1.46 14.39
C ASP A 21 24.55 -2.59 15.28
N VAL A 22 23.85 -3.57 14.69
CA VAL A 22 23.37 -4.79 15.37
C VAL A 22 24.38 -5.92 15.26
N ASP A 23 24.50 -6.71 16.33
CA ASP A 23 25.31 -7.92 16.31
C ASP A 23 24.55 -9.05 15.57
N ILE A 24 25.22 -9.68 14.59
CA ILE A 24 24.58 -10.63 13.66
C ILE A 24 25.17 -12.03 13.87
N ALA A 25 24.37 -12.91 14.46
CA ALA A 25 24.72 -14.32 14.62
C ALA A 25 24.52 -15.13 13.31
N ASP A 26 23.49 -14.80 12.52
CA ASP A 26 23.20 -15.42 11.22
C ASP A 26 22.96 -14.35 10.16
N LEU A 27 23.92 -14.25 9.24
CA LEU A 27 23.92 -13.25 8.17
C LEU A 27 22.78 -13.44 7.17
N ASN A 28 22.38 -14.68 6.87
CA ASN A 28 21.33 -14.93 5.89
C ASN A 28 19.95 -14.63 6.48
N ALA A 29 19.73 -15.02 7.74
CA ALA A 29 18.51 -14.67 8.46
C ALA A 29 18.37 -13.14 8.62
N ALA A 30 19.44 -12.44 8.99
CA ALA A 30 19.44 -10.98 9.10
C ALA A 30 19.13 -10.28 7.76
N ARG A 31 19.70 -10.77 6.66
CA ARG A 31 19.40 -10.24 5.31
C ARG A 31 17.94 -10.45 4.91
N ALA A 32 17.39 -11.64 5.20
CA ALA A 32 16.00 -11.93 4.91
C ALA A 32 15.07 -11.02 5.72
N ALA A 33 15.35 -10.85 7.01
CA ALA A 33 14.59 -9.95 7.89
C ALA A 33 14.63 -8.50 7.41
N TYR A 34 15.80 -7.98 7.03
CA TYR A 34 15.94 -6.64 6.47
C TYR A 34 15.01 -6.43 5.27
N TRP A 35 15.08 -7.32 4.28
CA TRP A 35 14.25 -7.18 3.08
C TRP A 35 12.76 -7.38 3.35
N GLN A 36 12.40 -8.24 4.30
CA GLN A 36 11.03 -8.40 4.74
C GLN A 36 10.49 -7.10 5.35
N THR A 37 11.23 -6.45 6.26
CA THR A 37 10.82 -5.19 6.88
C THR A 37 10.64 -4.06 5.86
N ILE A 38 11.51 -4.00 4.84
CA ILE A 38 11.36 -3.05 3.73
C ILE A 38 10.10 -3.34 2.91
N ALA A 39 9.84 -4.60 2.57
CA ALA A 39 8.65 -5.00 1.83
C ALA A 39 7.35 -4.67 2.60
N GLU A 40 7.33 -4.92 3.91
CA GLU A 40 6.21 -4.57 4.79
C GLU A 40 5.95 -3.06 4.78
N GLY A 41 6.99 -2.22 4.88
CA GLY A 41 6.86 -0.76 4.80
C GLY A 41 6.27 -0.28 3.47
N ILE A 42 6.69 -0.89 2.35
CA ILE A 42 6.12 -0.58 1.03
C ILE A 42 4.63 -0.93 0.98
N ILE A 43 4.26 -2.13 1.44
CA ILE A 43 2.87 -2.59 1.47
C ILE A 43 2.00 -1.68 2.34
N GLU A 44 2.46 -1.33 3.53
CA GLU A 44 1.74 -0.43 4.44
C GLU A 44 1.54 0.95 3.84
N HIS A 45 2.55 1.47 3.12
CA HIS A 45 2.43 2.75 2.41
C HIS A 45 1.37 2.68 1.31
N PHE A 46 1.33 1.62 0.51
CA PHE A 46 0.27 1.42 -0.49
C PHE A 46 -1.11 1.22 0.14
N LYS A 47 -1.22 0.53 1.28
CA LYS A 47 -2.50 0.38 1.99
C LYS A 47 -3.02 1.70 2.55
N THR A 48 -2.12 2.59 2.98
CA THR A 48 -2.47 3.86 3.63
C THR A 48 -2.74 4.97 2.62
N TYR A 49 -1.95 5.03 1.55
CA TYR A 49 -1.95 6.16 0.60
C TYR A 49 -2.33 5.76 -0.83
N GLY A 50 -2.41 4.46 -1.12
CA GLY A 50 -2.82 3.95 -2.42
C GLY A 50 -4.27 4.30 -2.72
N GLN A 51 -4.49 4.88 -3.90
CA GLN A 51 -5.83 5.12 -4.42
C GLN A 51 -6.18 4.00 -5.40
N ILE A 52 -7.27 3.30 -5.13
CA ILE A 52 -7.84 2.33 -6.08
C ILE A 52 -8.90 3.07 -6.89
N THR A 53 -8.62 3.28 -8.17
CA THR A 53 -9.64 3.74 -9.11
C THR A 53 -10.42 2.52 -9.57
N VAL A 54 -11.62 2.31 -9.02
CA VAL A 54 -12.57 1.34 -9.55
C VAL A 54 -13.34 2.03 -10.68
N PRO A 55 -13.20 1.59 -11.95
CA PRO A 55 -14.04 2.13 -13.01
C PRO A 55 -15.49 1.84 -12.65
N GLY A 56 -16.29 2.88 -12.45
CA GLY A 56 -17.74 2.70 -12.37
C GLY A 56 -18.21 2.06 -13.68
N LEU A 57 -19.12 1.08 -13.61
CA LEU A 57 -19.64 0.35 -14.77
C LEU A 57 -20.37 1.21 -15.82
N GLY A 58 -20.32 2.54 -15.72
CA GLY A 58 -21.05 3.44 -16.61
C GLY A 58 -22.54 3.14 -16.57
N LEU A 59 -23.14 3.17 -15.38
CA LEU A 59 -24.58 2.94 -15.26
C LEU A 59 -25.34 4.11 -15.90
N VAL A 60 -26.02 3.81 -17.00
CA VAL A 60 -26.87 4.77 -17.71
C VAL A 60 -28.13 5.01 -16.88
N ALA A 61 -28.46 6.27 -16.61
CA ALA A 61 -29.68 6.63 -15.89
C ALA A 61 -30.93 6.18 -16.68
N PRO A 62 -31.99 5.69 -16.00
CA PRO A 62 -33.25 5.38 -16.67
C PRO A 62 -33.81 6.62 -17.38
N SER A 63 -34.36 6.44 -18.58
CA SER A 63 -35.13 7.48 -19.25
C SER A 63 -36.31 7.88 -18.35
N GLY A 64 -36.30 9.12 -17.85
CA GLY A 64 -37.27 9.60 -16.86
C GLY A 64 -36.66 10.05 -15.51
N GLY A 65 -35.34 9.98 -15.34
CA GLY A 65 -34.64 10.65 -14.22
C GLY A 65 -34.64 9.89 -12.89
N GLY A 66 -34.84 8.57 -12.93
CA GLY A 66 -34.75 7.71 -11.73
C GLY A 66 -33.31 7.60 -11.18
N PRO A 67 -33.16 7.28 -9.88
CA PRO A 67 -31.84 7.13 -9.26
C PRO A 67 -31.02 6.01 -9.92
N VAL A 68 -29.74 6.29 -10.19
CA VAL A 68 -28.78 5.32 -10.70
C VAL A 68 -28.31 4.44 -9.53
N THR A 69 -28.76 3.19 -9.46
CA THR A 69 -28.38 2.26 -8.40
C THR A 69 -27.31 1.28 -8.88
N GLY A 70 -26.14 1.29 -8.25
CA GLY A 70 -25.07 0.32 -8.48
C GLY A 70 -24.50 -0.22 -7.18
N SER A 71 -24.27 -1.52 -7.09
CA SER A 71 -23.49 -2.12 -6.01
C SER A 71 -22.02 -2.21 -6.44
N SER A 72 -21.11 -1.59 -5.70
CA SER A 72 -19.67 -1.82 -5.85
C SER A 72 -19.24 -2.91 -4.88
N THR A 73 -18.49 -3.89 -5.35
CA THR A 73 -17.80 -4.84 -4.47
C THR A 73 -16.57 -4.13 -3.91
N THR A 74 -16.45 -4.00 -2.60
CA THR A 74 -15.21 -3.54 -1.98
C THR A 74 -14.10 -4.53 -2.30
N GLY A 75 -13.11 -4.11 -3.09
CA GLY A 75 -11.90 -4.89 -3.34
C GLY A 75 -10.89 -4.69 -2.20
N SER A 76 -10.25 -5.76 -1.76
CA SER A 76 -9.12 -5.71 -0.82
C SER A 76 -7.80 -5.74 -1.60
N LEU A 77 -6.86 -4.85 -1.26
CA LEU A 77 -5.46 -5.02 -1.64
C LEU A 77 -4.91 -6.20 -0.83
N GLN A 78 -4.62 -7.31 -1.49
CA GLN A 78 -3.96 -8.48 -0.90
C GLN A 78 -2.45 -8.33 -1.03
#